data_AF-A0A7Y2N1R5-F1
#
_entry.id   AF-A0A7Y2N1R5-F1
#
_cell.length_a   1.000
_cell.length_b   1.000
_cell.length_c   1.000
_cell.angle_alpha   90.00
_cell.angle_beta   90.00
_cell.angle_gamma   90.00
#
_symmetry.space_group_name_H-M   'P 1'
#
loop_
_entity.id
_entity.type
_entity.pdbx_description
1 polymer ?
#
loop_
_entity_poly.entity_id
_entity_poly.type
_entity_poly.pdbx_seq_one_letter_code
_entity_poly.pdbx_strand_id
1 'polypeptide(L)'
;MTSFTFRSIEGPYSFIVGPKLWSRMSAHVQGYPIKMPAETILGGPVLLSPYLSNSYENEAYMISQRGGDLGLILGQDLAIGYQSHHAEKVKLFFTASFAFGVMEPVAVLNFTAPK
;
A
#
# COMPACT_ATOMS: atom_id res chain seq x y z
N MET A 1 0.54 -23.16 -5.43
CA MET A 1 1.48 -22.26 -6.13
C MET A 1 0.80 -20.93 -6.34
N THR A 2 1.40 -19.81 -5.92
CA THR A 2 0.81 -18.49 -6.12
C THR A 2 1.00 -18.05 -7.57
N SER A 3 0.14 -17.17 -8.08
CA SER A 3 0.27 -16.59 -9.43
C SER A 3 1.61 -15.88 -9.66
N PHE A 4 2.28 -15.42 -8.61
CA PHE A 4 3.64 -14.88 -8.66
C PHE A 4 4.71 -15.93 -8.99
N THR A 5 4.58 -17.16 -8.49
CA THR A 5 5.55 -18.23 -8.79
C THR A 5 5.59 -18.56 -10.27
N PHE A 6 4.44 -18.55 -10.96
CA PHE A 6 4.39 -18.74 -12.42
C PHE A 6 5.09 -17.62 -13.20
N ARG A 7 5.28 -16.46 -12.58
CA ARG A 7 5.95 -15.28 -13.15
C ARG A 7 7.39 -15.12 -12.67
N SER A 8 7.93 -16.11 -11.95
CA SER A 8 9.27 -16.04 -11.32
C SER A 8 9.46 -14.80 -10.44
N ILE A 9 8.38 -14.35 -9.79
CA ILE A 9 8.42 -13.27 -8.80
C ILE A 9 8.50 -13.92 -7.43
N GLU A 10 9.57 -13.60 -6.70
CA GLU A 10 9.80 -14.08 -5.34
C GLU A 10 9.14 -13.17 -4.30
N GLY A 11 8.96 -13.71 -3.09
CA GLY A 11 8.47 -12.96 -1.94
C GLY A 11 9.59 -12.18 -1.22
N PRO A 12 9.29 -11.57 -0.07
CA PRO A 12 8.01 -11.62 0.64
C PRO A 12 6.90 -10.83 -0.07
N TYR A 13 5.62 -11.15 0.20
CA TYR A 13 4.48 -10.49 -0.43
C TYR A 13 3.70 -9.64 0.58
N SER A 14 3.45 -8.38 0.25
CA SER A 14 2.53 -7.52 0.99
C SER A 14 1.13 -7.60 0.40
N PHE A 15 0.12 -7.62 1.26
CA PHE A 15 -1.28 -7.59 0.87
C PHE A 15 -1.97 -6.31 1.34
N ILE A 16 -2.34 -5.45 0.41
CA ILE A 16 -2.91 -4.13 0.66
C ILE A 16 -4.43 -4.21 0.47
N VAL A 17 -5.18 -3.81 1.50
CA VAL A 17 -6.63 -3.92 1.53
C VAL A 17 -7.31 -2.63 1.98
N GLY A 18 -8.56 -2.43 1.54
CA GLY A 18 -9.40 -1.33 2.03
C GLY A 18 -10.06 -1.61 3.39
N PRO A 19 -10.69 -0.59 4.02
CA PRO A 19 -11.33 -0.70 5.33
C PRO A 19 -12.39 -1.82 5.41
N LYS A 20 -13.16 -2.04 4.35
CA LYS A 20 -14.20 -3.08 4.27
C LYS A 20 -13.60 -4.48 4.39
N LEU A 21 -12.59 -4.77 3.59
CA LEU A 21 -11.91 -6.07 3.61
C LEU A 21 -11.05 -6.24 4.88
N TRP A 22 -10.41 -5.18 5.35
CA TRP A 22 -9.69 -5.16 6.62
C TRP A 22 -10.60 -5.52 7.80
N SER A 23 -11.80 -4.93 7.87
CA SER A 23 -12.80 -5.24 8.89
C SER A 23 -13.22 -6.72 8.83
N ARG A 24 -13.48 -7.25 7.62
CA ARG A 24 -13.80 -8.66 7.41
C ARG A 24 -12.67 -9.61 7.84
N MET A 25 -11.41 -9.29 7.55
CA MET A 25 -10.26 -10.09 7.97
C MET A 25 -9.94 -9.96 9.47
N SER A 26 -10.35 -8.86 10.09
CA SER A 26 -10.24 -8.64 11.52
C SER A 26 -11.33 -9.36 12.31
N ALA A 27 -12.39 -9.84 11.63
CA ALA A 27 -13.37 -10.72 12.25
C ALA A 27 -12.70 -12.04 12.67
N HIS A 28 -12.97 -12.49 13.89
CA HIS A 28 -12.35 -13.67 14.46
C HIS A 28 -13.03 -14.92 13.89
N VAL A 29 -12.27 -15.78 13.23
CA VAL A 29 -12.69 -17.16 12.96
C VAL A 29 -12.00 -18.03 14.01
N GLN A 30 -12.79 -18.73 14.83
CA GLN A 30 -12.28 -19.59 15.90
C GLN A 30 -11.33 -18.88 16.90
N GLY A 31 -11.53 -17.58 17.14
CA GLY A 31 -10.72 -16.80 18.11
C GLY A 31 -9.36 -16.32 17.59
N TYR A 32 -9.01 -16.59 16.32
CA TYR A 32 -7.78 -16.10 15.72
C TYR A 32 -8.09 -15.13 14.55
N PRO A 33 -7.57 -13.88 14.58
CA PRO A 33 -7.67 -12.96 13.46
C PRO A 33 -7.10 -13.55 12.17
N ILE A 34 -7.88 -13.51 11.08
CA ILE A 34 -7.50 -14.09 9.77
C ILE A 34 -6.25 -13.43 9.17
N LYS A 35 -5.91 -12.22 9.61
CA LYS A 35 -4.68 -11.53 9.18
C LYS A 35 -3.39 -12.29 9.54
N MET A 36 -3.31 -12.94 10.70
CA MET A 36 -2.07 -13.57 11.17
C MET A 36 -1.66 -14.82 10.36
N PRO A 37 -2.58 -15.75 10.03
CA PRO A 37 -2.26 -16.83 9.09
C PRO A 37 -1.91 -16.29 7.70
N ALA A 38 -2.59 -15.23 7.24
CA ALA A 38 -2.31 -14.63 5.94
C ALA A 38 -0.88 -14.07 5.87
N GLU A 39 -0.44 -13.30 6.87
CA GLU A 39 0.93 -12.79 6.95
C GLU A 39 1.97 -13.91 7.00
N THR A 40 1.67 -15.01 7.71
CA THR A 40 2.56 -16.18 7.78
C THR A 40 2.72 -16.87 6.41
N ILE A 41 1.64 -17.00 5.64
CA ILE A 41 1.67 -17.62 4.31
C ILE A 41 2.37 -16.71 3.30
N LEU A 42 2.14 -15.40 3.38
CA LEU A 42 2.69 -14.42 2.44
C LEU A 42 4.15 -14.05 2.73
N GLY A 43 4.62 -14.27 3.97
CA GLY A 43 5.94 -13.85 4.43
C GLY A 43 6.09 -12.32 4.56
N GLY A 44 5.00 -11.57 4.38
CA GLY A 44 4.96 -10.11 4.41
C GLY A 44 3.65 -9.59 5.04
N PRO A 45 3.56 -8.27 5.28
CA PRO A 45 2.47 -7.69 6.06
C PRO A 45 1.15 -7.59 5.28
N VAL A 46 0.04 -7.63 6.01
CA VAL A 46 -1.25 -7.17 5.49
C VAL A 46 -1.41 -5.70 5.90
N LEU A 47 -1.57 -4.81 4.91
CA LEU A 47 -1.60 -3.37 5.09
C LEU A 47 -2.99 -2.80 4.81
N LEU A 48 -3.46 -1.91 5.68
CA LEU A 48 -4.67 -1.12 5.45
C LEU A 48 -4.35 0.11 4.62
N SER A 49 -5.03 0.26 3.48
CA SER A 49 -5.04 1.50 2.70
C SER A 49 -6.40 2.20 2.86
N PRO A 50 -6.47 3.38 3.48
CA PRO A 50 -7.71 4.15 3.58
C PRO A 50 -8.21 4.64 2.22
N TYR A 51 -7.32 4.70 1.22
CA TYR A 51 -7.64 5.11 -0.15
C TYR A 51 -8.42 4.05 -0.94
N LEU A 52 -8.38 2.78 -0.52
CA LEU A 52 -9.22 1.70 -1.07
C LEU A 52 -10.62 1.76 -0.43
N SER A 53 -11.30 2.88 -0.64
CA SER A 53 -12.64 3.17 -0.15
C SER A 53 -13.54 3.66 -1.30
N ASN A 54 -14.83 3.79 -1.04
CA ASN A 54 -15.83 4.21 -2.03
C ASN A 54 -15.78 3.32 -3.29
N SER A 55 -15.49 3.88 -4.46
CA SER A 55 -15.40 3.14 -5.73
C SER A 55 -14.38 2.01 -5.72
N TYR A 56 -13.38 2.06 -4.84
CA TYR A 56 -12.30 1.07 -4.74
C TYR A 56 -12.45 0.14 -3.52
N GLU A 57 -13.61 0.15 -2.83
CA GLU A 57 -13.80 -0.57 -1.55
C GLU A 57 -13.66 -2.10 -1.66
N ASN A 58 -13.82 -2.65 -2.86
CA ASN A 58 -13.72 -4.08 -3.13
C ASN A 58 -12.38 -4.44 -3.77
N GLU A 59 -11.49 -3.49 -3.96
CA GLU A 59 -10.16 -3.73 -4.49
C GLU A 59 -9.16 -4.08 -3.40
N ALA A 60 -8.23 -4.96 -3.74
CA ALA A 60 -7.07 -5.30 -2.95
C ALA A 60 -5.88 -5.52 -3.88
N TYR A 61 -4.68 -5.30 -3.36
CA TYR A 61 -3.45 -5.42 -4.13
C TYR A 61 -2.51 -6.36 -3.41
N MET A 62 -1.84 -7.23 -4.15
CA MET A 62 -0.73 -8.02 -3.65
C MET A 62 0.53 -7.59 -4.39
N ILE A 63 1.59 -7.31 -3.64
CA ILE A 63 2.80 -6.69 -4.15
C ILE A 63 4.01 -7.47 -3.63
N SER A 64 4.96 -7.80 -4.50
CA SER A 64 6.25 -8.35 -4.06
C SER A 64 7.14 -7.27 -3.43
N GLN A 65 7.81 -7.64 -2.34
CA GLN A 65 8.79 -6.83 -1.63
C GLN A 65 10.24 -7.30 -1.88
N ARG A 66 10.50 -8.05 -2.96
CA ARG A 66 11.87 -8.46 -3.34
C ARG A 66 12.79 -7.27 -3.68
N GLY A 67 12.21 -6.09 -3.92
CA GLY A 67 12.90 -4.84 -4.19
C GLY A 67 13.12 -4.60 -5.69
N GLY A 68 13.28 -3.33 -6.07
CA GLY A 68 13.57 -2.91 -7.44
C GLY A 68 12.36 -2.86 -8.40
N ASP A 69 11.24 -3.50 -8.07
CA ASP A 69 10.05 -3.56 -8.94
C ASP A 69 9.21 -2.27 -8.94
N LEU A 70 9.19 -1.57 -7.80
CA LEU A 70 8.48 -0.32 -7.57
C LEU A 70 9.43 0.66 -6.88
N GLY A 71 9.40 1.94 -7.27
CA GLY A 71 10.30 2.95 -6.73
C GLY A 71 9.62 4.29 -6.54
N LEU A 72 9.78 4.89 -5.36
CA LEU A 72 9.51 6.30 -5.11
C LEU A 72 10.84 7.07 -5.22
N ILE A 73 10.97 7.88 -6.27
CA ILE A 73 12.15 8.69 -6.52
C ILE A 73 11.90 10.06 -5.90
N LEU A 74 12.67 10.41 -4.86
CA LEU A 74 12.60 11.69 -4.20
C LEU A 74 13.65 12.64 -4.79
N GLY A 75 13.21 13.71 -5.45
CA GLY A 75 14.07 14.83 -5.82
C GLY A 75 14.25 15.79 -4.63
N GLN A 76 13.16 16.04 -3.90
CA GLN A 76 13.17 16.76 -2.63
C GLN A 76 12.15 16.12 -1.69
N ASP A 77 12.59 15.81 -0.47
CA ASP A 77 11.71 15.35 0.60
C ASP A 77 10.74 16.46 1.06
N LEU A 78 9.74 16.10 1.86
CA LEU A 78 8.75 17.01 2.39
C LEU A 78 9.41 18.10 3.24
N ALA A 79 9.31 19.34 2.79
CA ALA A 79 9.86 20.51 3.45
C ALA A 79 8.80 21.58 3.66
N ILE A 80 9.09 22.49 4.60
CA ILE A 80 8.26 23.67 4.89
C ILE A 80 8.99 24.90 4.36
N GLY A 81 8.37 25.60 3.41
CA GLY A 81 8.85 26.87 2.88
C GLY A 81 8.14 28.05 3.51
N TYR A 82 8.86 29.17 3.63
CA TYR A 82 8.28 30.45 4.01
C TYR A 82 7.71 31.18 2.79
N GLN A 83 6.48 31.67 2.88
CA GLN A 83 5.85 32.47 1.82
C GLN A 83 5.80 33.97 2.18
N SER A 84 5.22 34.33 3.33
CA SER A 84 5.08 35.73 3.78
C SER A 84 4.69 35.80 5.26
N HIS A 85 4.70 36.99 5.87
CA HIS A 85 4.09 37.21 7.18
C HIS A 85 3.46 38.61 7.30
N HIS A 86 2.59 38.78 8.28
CA HIS A 86 2.13 40.06 8.79
C HIS A 86 2.22 40.08 10.33
N ALA A 87 1.77 41.16 10.97
CA ALA A 87 1.92 41.39 12.41
C ALA A 87 1.41 40.26 13.33
N GLU A 88 0.51 39.39 12.86
CA GLU A 88 -0.11 38.34 13.69
C GLU A 88 0.12 36.93 13.16
N LYS A 89 0.48 36.75 11.88
CA LYS A 89 0.55 35.41 11.26
C LYS A 89 1.67 35.30 10.24
N VAL A 90 2.21 34.09 10.15
CA VAL A 90 3.17 33.68 9.13
C VAL A 90 2.50 32.69 8.19
N LYS A 91 2.69 32.88 6.88
CA LYS A 91 2.24 31.97 5.83
C LYS A 91 3.41 31.10 5.40
N LEU A 92 3.24 29.80 5.63
CA LEU A 92 4.18 28.76 5.22
C LEU A 92 3.51 27.85 4.17
N PHE A 93 4.30 27.06 3.45
CA PHE A 93 3.80 26.05 2.51
C PHE A 93 4.58 24.75 2.63
N PHE A 94 3.93 23.64 2.31
CA PHE A 94 4.62 22.36 2.09
C PHE A 94 5.11 22.29 0.64
N THR A 95 6.32 21.77 0.44
CA THR A 95 6.85 21.45 -0.88
C THR A 95 7.54 20.09 -0.83
N ALA A 96 7.38 19.33 -1.91
CA ALA A 96 8.03 18.04 -2.14
C ALA A 96 8.18 17.86 -3.65
N SER A 97 9.24 17.17 -4.07
CA SER A 97 9.43 16.78 -5.46
C SER A 97 9.70 15.30 -5.51
N PHE A 98 8.79 14.53 -6.10
CA PHE A 98 8.93 13.10 -6.22
C PHE A 98 8.27 12.58 -7.50
N ALA A 99 8.71 11.40 -7.93
CA ALA A 99 8.09 10.62 -8.98
C ALA A 99 7.92 9.18 -8.50
N PHE A 100 6.86 8.50 -8.95
CA PHE A 100 6.64 7.09 -8.69
C PHE A 100 6.84 6.30 -9.98
N GLY A 101 7.66 5.25 -9.91
CA GLY A 101 8.00 4.40 -11.03
C GLY A 101 7.59 2.95 -10.78
N VAL A 102 7.06 2.31 -11.82
CA VAL A 102 6.78 0.88 -11.87
C VAL A 102 7.72 0.26 -12.90
N MET A 103 8.74 -0.44 -12.42
CA MET A 103 9.76 -1.07 -13.26
C MET A 103 9.27 -2.44 -13.74
N GLU A 104 8.67 -3.22 -12.84
CA GLU A 104 8.16 -4.55 -13.11
C GLU A 104 6.66 -4.64 -12.75
N PRO A 105 5.76 -4.31 -13.70
CA PRO A 105 4.31 -4.34 -13.45
C PRO A 105 3.80 -5.73 -13.04
N VAL A 106 4.49 -6.79 -13.45
CA VAL A 106 4.14 -8.19 -13.12
C VAL A 106 4.30 -8.53 -11.64
N ALA A 107 5.03 -7.70 -10.87
CA ALA A 107 5.19 -7.80 -9.42
C ALA A 107 3.99 -7.26 -8.62
N VAL A 108 2.96 -6.77 -9.32
CA VAL A 108 1.69 -6.30 -8.73
C VAL A 108 0.54 -7.16 -9.25
N LEU A 109 -0.31 -7.59 -8.34
CA LEU A 109 -1.58 -8.25 -8.66
C LEU A 109 -2.72 -7.46 -8.04
N ASN A 110 -3.76 -7.19 -8.83
CA ASN A 110 -4.99 -6.62 -8.34
C ASN A 110 -6.03 -7.72 -8.15
N PHE A 111 -6.84 -7.60 -7.10
CA PHE A 111 -7.97 -8.46 -6.82
C PHE A 111 -9.19 -7.59 -6.62
N THR A 112 -10.31 -7.97 -7.23
CA THR A 112 -11.60 -7.32 -7.00
C THR A 112 -12.54 -8.34 -6.39
N ALA A 113 -12.95 -8.10 -5.15
CA ALA A 113 -13.95 -8.93 -4.50
C ALA A 113 -15.30 -8.76 -5.23
N PRO A 114 -16.06 -9.85 -5.44
CA PRO A 114 -17.42 -9.74 -5.94
C PRO A 114 -18.25 -8.90 -4.96
N LYS A 115 -19.19 -8.11 -5.52
CA LYS A 115 -20.10 -7.26 -4.73
C LYS A 115 -20.96 -8.08 -3.79
#